data_AF-A0A660XKG9-F1
#
_entry.id   AF-A0A660XKG9-F1
#
_cell.length_a   1.000
_cell.length_b   1.000
_cell.length_c   1.000
_cell.angle_alpha   90.00
_cell.angle_beta   90.00
_cell.angle_gamma   90.00
#
_symmetry.space_group_name_H-M   'P 1'
#
loop_
_entity.id
_entity.type
_entity.pdbx_description
1 polymer ?
#
loop_
_entity_poly.entity_id
_entity_poly.type
_entity_poly.pdbx_seq_one_letter_code
_entity_poly.pdbx_strand_id
1 'polypeptide(L)'
;HILGPESDEIKLKIIYLDSLIGIFINKLDKIDIANKINIIVTSDHGMGTISKNKVIYPEDYIKQEWLDKYTGNNPFFMFQPKEGYLDSVFFALKKAEHLQVWRKSQIPEQLHYGTNPRIMEIVAVADSGWSIEYRAIVEQDKNFNGTHGYDPANKDMHTIFFACGPAFKKGYVHPAFENIHIYPLIAHILNLNPAPVDGNFDAIRKMLKGN
;
A
#
# COMPACT_ATOMS: atom_id res chain seq x y z
N HIS A 1 5.27 -3.32 -11.32
CA HIS A 1 5.42 -4.78 -11.45
C HIS A 1 6.33 -5.18 -12.60
N ILE A 2 5.82 -5.30 -13.83
CA ILE A 2 6.55 -5.98 -14.92
C ILE A 2 7.91 -5.36 -15.25
N LEU A 3 7.96 -4.03 -15.37
CA LEU A 3 9.17 -3.30 -15.82
C LEU A 3 9.99 -2.72 -14.65
N GLY A 4 9.44 -2.77 -13.43
CA GLY A 4 9.99 -2.05 -12.27
C GLY A 4 9.61 -0.55 -12.26
N PRO A 5 9.61 0.11 -11.09
CA PRO A 5 9.18 1.51 -10.98
C PRO A 5 10.13 2.51 -11.64
N GLU A 6 11.42 2.18 -11.77
CA GLU A 6 12.47 3.07 -12.31
C GLU A 6 12.70 2.92 -13.82
N SER A 7 11.82 2.22 -14.55
CA SER A 7 11.99 1.96 -15.97
C SER A 7 11.64 3.18 -16.84
N ASP A 8 12.34 3.36 -17.96
CA ASP A 8 12.03 4.43 -18.92
C ASP A 8 10.62 4.31 -19.51
N GLU A 9 10.11 3.08 -19.67
CA GLU A 9 8.74 2.83 -20.11
C GLU A 9 7.71 3.30 -19.08
N ILE A 10 7.98 3.16 -17.78
CA ILE A 10 7.12 3.71 -16.73
C ILE A 10 7.13 5.24 -16.79
N LYS A 11 8.28 5.86 -17.02
CA LYS A 11 8.36 7.32 -17.24
C LYS A 11 7.49 7.76 -18.43
N LEU A 12 7.55 7.05 -19.56
CA LEU A 12 6.69 7.32 -20.71
C LEU A 12 5.22 7.09 -20.40
N LYS A 13 4.89 6.08 -19.58
CA LYS A 13 3.51 5.82 -19.13
C LYS A 13 2.99 6.96 -18.26
N ILE A 14 3.80 7.51 -17.36
CA ILE A 14 3.45 8.66 -16.52
C ILE A 14 3.14 9.88 -17.40
N ILE A 15 3.99 10.20 -18.38
CA ILE A 15 3.76 11.30 -19.33
C ILE A 15 2.44 11.10 -20.10
N TYR A 16 2.17 9.86 -20.52
CA TYR A 16 0.91 9.55 -21.19
C TYR A 16 -0.31 9.76 -20.27
N LEU A 17 -0.27 9.28 -19.03
CA LEU A 17 -1.36 9.47 -18.07
C LEU A 17 -1.58 10.96 -17.73
N ASP A 18 -0.50 11.73 -17.58
CA ASP A 18 -0.57 13.18 -17.40
C ASP A 18 -1.31 13.85 -18.57
N SER A 19 -1.03 13.44 -19.82
CA SER A 19 -1.73 13.96 -21.00
C SER A 19 -3.23 13.67 -20.97
N LEU A 20 -3.64 12.50 -20.47
CA LEU A 20 -5.05 12.14 -20.32
C LEU A 20 -5.74 12.96 -19.23
N ILE A 21 -5.07 13.20 -18.11
CA ILE A 21 -5.56 14.13 -17.08
C ILE A 21 -5.72 15.54 -17.66
N GLY A 22 -4.76 16.01 -18.45
CA GLY A 22 -4.87 17.28 -19.17
C GLY A 22 -6.09 17.35 -20.09
N ILE A 23 -6.36 16.29 -20.87
CA ILE A 23 -7.57 16.20 -21.71
C ILE A 23 -8.84 16.22 -20.85
N PHE A 24 -8.86 15.47 -19.74
CA PHE A 24 -9.99 15.41 -18.83
C PHE A 24 -10.31 16.79 -18.24
N ILE A 25 -9.32 17.48 -17.68
CA ILE A 25 -9.46 18.83 -17.13
C ILE A 25 -9.93 19.81 -18.21
N ASN A 26 -9.30 19.82 -19.39
CA ASN A 26 -9.67 20.72 -20.49
C ASN A 26 -11.11 20.52 -21.00
N LYS A 27 -11.64 19.30 -20.91
CA LYS A 27 -13.05 19.03 -21.25
C LYS A 27 -13.99 19.43 -20.12
N LEU A 28 -13.59 19.17 -18.88
CA LEU A 28 -14.35 19.54 -17.69
C LEU A 28 -14.47 21.07 -17.57
N ASP A 29 -13.46 21.83 -17.95
CA ASP A 29 -13.52 23.31 -17.92
C ASP A 29 -14.53 23.91 -18.92
N LYS A 30 -15.04 23.11 -19.88
CA LYS A 30 -15.99 23.57 -20.91
C LYS A 30 -17.46 23.31 -20.57
N ILE A 31 -17.76 22.64 -19.46
CA ILE A 31 -19.15 22.41 -19.05
C ILE A 31 -19.62 23.51 -18.10
N ASP A 32 -20.91 23.82 -18.14
CA ASP A 32 -21.50 24.96 -17.40
C ASP A 32 -21.31 24.88 -15.87
N ILE A 33 -21.04 23.69 -15.35
CA ILE A 33 -20.85 23.43 -13.92
C ILE A 33 -19.39 23.27 -13.50
N ALA A 34 -18.42 23.56 -14.37
CA ALA A 34 -17.00 23.39 -14.09
C ALA A 34 -16.56 24.03 -12.76
N ASN A 35 -17.04 25.26 -12.50
CA ASN A 35 -16.74 26.02 -11.28
C ASN A 35 -17.36 25.45 -9.99
N LYS A 36 -18.16 24.38 -10.08
CA LYS A 36 -18.78 23.68 -8.94
C LYS A 36 -18.13 22.33 -8.65
N ILE A 37 -17.22 21.86 -9.50
CA ILE A 37 -16.65 20.52 -9.39
C ILE A 37 -15.35 20.56 -8.60
N ASN A 38 -15.23 19.68 -7.60
CA ASN A 38 -13.99 19.37 -6.92
C ASN A 38 -13.42 18.06 -7.48
N ILE A 39 -12.11 18.03 -7.73
CA ILE A 39 -11.39 16.89 -8.28
C ILE A 39 -10.34 16.49 -7.27
N ILE A 40 -10.27 15.20 -6.98
CA ILE A 40 -9.20 14.56 -6.19
C ILE A 40 -8.59 13.49 -7.09
N VAL A 41 -7.28 13.54 -7.28
CA VAL A 41 -6.47 12.53 -7.97
C VAL A 41 -5.56 11.88 -6.93
N THR A 42 -5.68 10.57 -6.79
CA THR A 42 -4.91 9.80 -5.81
C THR A 42 -4.67 8.38 -6.32
N SER A 43 -3.94 7.58 -5.57
CA SER A 43 -3.77 6.15 -5.76
C SER A 43 -3.82 5.45 -4.39
N ASP A 44 -3.85 4.14 -4.41
CA ASP A 44 -3.78 3.24 -3.26
C ASP A 44 -2.38 3.17 -2.62
N HIS A 45 -1.32 3.01 -3.41
CA HIS A 45 0.05 2.83 -2.91
C HIS A 45 1.11 3.18 -3.95
N GLY A 46 2.37 3.27 -3.51
CA GLY A 46 3.53 3.35 -4.38
C GLY A 46 4.00 1.99 -4.92
N MET A 47 5.29 1.90 -5.24
CA MET A 47 5.92 0.73 -5.83
C MET A 47 7.42 0.70 -5.48
N GLY A 48 7.91 -0.42 -4.97
CA GLY A 48 9.33 -0.66 -4.71
C GLY A 48 9.97 -1.53 -5.79
N THR A 49 11.27 -1.32 -6.05
CA THR A 49 12.08 -2.16 -6.95
C THR A 49 12.50 -3.44 -6.24
N ILE A 50 12.41 -4.59 -6.91
CA ILE A 50 12.85 -5.89 -6.39
C ILE A 50 13.80 -6.59 -7.36
N SER A 51 14.47 -7.64 -6.88
CA SER A 51 15.40 -8.45 -7.66
C SER A 51 15.39 -9.90 -7.18
N LYS A 52 15.60 -10.84 -8.11
CA LYS A 52 15.74 -12.28 -7.79
C LYS A 52 16.93 -12.59 -6.88
N ASN A 53 17.89 -11.67 -6.74
CA ASN A 53 19.03 -11.82 -5.83
C ASN A 53 18.68 -11.48 -4.37
N LYS A 54 17.49 -10.93 -4.11
CA LYS A 54 17.02 -10.47 -2.79
C LYS A 54 15.70 -11.15 -2.43
N VAL A 55 15.72 -12.46 -2.33
CA VAL A 55 14.54 -13.26 -2.01
C VAL A 55 14.79 -14.11 -0.77
N ILE A 56 13.87 -14.03 0.19
CA ILE A 56 13.73 -14.96 1.29
C ILE A 56 12.79 -16.09 0.84
N TYR A 57 13.29 -17.31 0.83
CA TYR A 57 12.48 -18.49 0.51
C TYR A 57 11.98 -19.12 1.81
N PRO A 58 10.67 -19.11 2.12
CA PRO A 58 10.14 -19.70 3.36
C PRO A 58 10.55 -21.17 3.54
N GLU A 59 10.64 -21.91 2.44
CA GLU A 59 11.02 -23.33 2.40
C GLU A 59 12.45 -23.63 2.91
N ASP A 60 13.30 -22.61 3.09
CA ASP A 60 14.61 -22.76 3.75
C ASP A 60 14.52 -22.77 5.28
N TYR A 61 13.41 -22.29 5.82
CA TYR A 61 13.21 -22.09 7.25
C TYR A 61 12.14 -23.01 7.81
N ILE A 62 11.03 -23.17 7.10
CA ILE A 62 9.85 -23.89 7.58
C ILE A 62 9.54 -25.10 6.71
N LYS A 63 8.98 -26.13 7.35
CA LYS A 63 8.55 -27.33 6.65
C LYS A 63 7.06 -27.29 6.34
N GLN A 64 6.66 -27.76 5.17
CA GLN A 64 5.26 -27.75 4.75
C GLN A 64 4.36 -28.53 5.71
N GLU A 65 4.86 -29.61 6.31
CA GLU A 65 4.11 -30.41 7.28
C GLU A 65 3.75 -29.65 8.57
N TRP A 66 4.43 -28.53 8.88
CA TRP A 66 4.13 -27.67 10.04
C TRP A 66 2.93 -26.75 9.81
N LEU A 67 2.51 -26.57 8.57
CA LEU A 67 1.46 -25.62 8.19
C LEU A 67 0.16 -26.34 7.87
N ASP A 68 -0.95 -25.77 8.35
CA ASP A 68 -2.30 -26.11 7.88
C ASP A 68 -2.57 -25.40 6.54
N LYS A 69 -2.27 -24.09 6.50
CA LYS A 69 -2.36 -23.26 5.29
C LYS A 69 -1.45 -22.05 5.40
N TYR A 70 -1.21 -21.42 4.26
CA TYR A 70 -0.62 -20.08 4.17
C TYR A 70 -1.33 -19.31 3.05
N THR A 71 -1.29 -17.99 3.10
CA THR A 71 -1.84 -17.11 2.06
C THR A 71 -1.06 -15.81 2.00
N GLY A 72 -1.10 -15.14 0.87
CA GLY A 72 -0.34 -13.93 0.63
C GLY A 72 0.33 -13.96 -0.74
N ASN A 73 1.14 -12.95 -0.97
CA ASN A 73 1.87 -12.71 -2.20
C ASN A 73 3.08 -11.85 -1.86
N ASN A 74 4.17 -12.00 -2.60
CA ASN A 74 5.35 -11.14 -2.43
C ASN A 74 4.97 -9.64 -2.32
N PRO A 75 5.30 -8.93 -1.21
CA PRO A 75 6.29 -9.23 -0.17
C PRO A 75 5.71 -9.62 1.20
N PHE A 76 4.48 -10.12 1.22
CA PHE A 76 3.69 -10.37 2.43
C PHE A 76 3.10 -11.79 2.43
N PHE A 77 3.32 -12.55 3.50
CA PHE A 77 2.66 -13.83 3.71
C PHE A 77 2.12 -13.96 5.13
N MET A 78 0.98 -14.63 5.24
CA MET A 78 0.41 -15.12 6.48
C MET A 78 0.49 -16.63 6.52
N PHE A 79 0.85 -17.17 7.68
CA PHE A 79 1.00 -18.60 7.91
C PHE A 79 0.07 -19.01 9.04
N GLN A 80 -0.66 -20.11 8.83
CA GLN A 80 -1.44 -20.81 9.84
C GLN A 80 -0.72 -22.12 10.19
N PRO A 81 0.03 -22.17 11.29
CA PRO A 81 0.65 -23.40 11.76
C PRO A 81 -0.41 -24.41 12.22
N LYS A 82 -0.08 -25.70 12.11
CA LYS A 82 -0.83 -26.76 12.79
C LYS A 82 -0.66 -26.65 14.30
N GLU A 83 -1.56 -27.30 15.03
CA GLU A 83 -1.48 -27.41 16.49
C GLU A 83 -0.10 -27.95 16.91
N GLY A 84 0.53 -27.29 17.90
CA GLY A 84 1.88 -27.61 18.37
C GLY A 84 3.04 -27.04 17.55
N TYR A 85 2.80 -26.42 16.39
CA TYR A 85 3.87 -25.91 15.51
C TYR A 85 4.04 -24.39 15.48
N LEU A 86 3.25 -23.63 16.25
CA LEU A 86 3.31 -22.16 16.27
C LEU A 86 4.73 -21.64 16.53
N ASP A 87 5.37 -22.11 17.60
CA ASP A 87 6.72 -21.69 17.97
C ASP A 87 7.76 -22.12 16.93
N SER A 88 7.64 -23.33 16.39
CA SER A 88 8.53 -23.86 15.36
C SER A 88 8.53 -22.99 14.11
N VAL A 89 7.35 -22.62 13.60
CA VAL A 89 7.23 -21.75 12.42
C VAL A 89 7.72 -20.34 12.73
N PHE A 90 7.32 -19.77 13.87
CA PHE A 90 7.67 -18.41 14.25
C PHE A 90 9.19 -18.23 14.43
N PHE A 91 9.83 -19.08 15.24
CA PHE A 91 11.26 -18.96 15.52
C PHE A 91 12.13 -19.36 14.33
N ALA A 92 11.64 -20.22 13.44
CA ALA A 92 12.35 -20.53 12.21
C ALA A 92 12.36 -19.34 11.24
N LEU A 93 11.20 -18.73 10.96
CA LEU A 93 11.12 -17.55 10.09
C LEU A 93 11.88 -16.35 10.67
N LYS A 94 11.90 -16.20 12.01
CA LYS A 94 12.69 -15.15 12.69
C LYS A 94 14.20 -15.22 12.45
N LYS A 95 14.74 -16.33 11.93
CA LYS A 95 16.15 -16.45 11.55
C LYS A 95 16.46 -15.82 10.20
N ALA A 96 15.44 -15.57 9.38
CA ALA A 96 15.63 -14.93 8.09
C ALA A 96 16.01 -13.46 8.29
N GLU A 97 17.14 -13.05 7.73
CA GLU A 97 17.46 -11.64 7.60
C GLU A 97 16.50 -10.98 6.61
N HIS A 98 16.25 -9.68 6.79
CA HIS A 98 15.35 -8.88 5.94
C HIS A 98 13.89 -9.34 5.94
N LEU A 99 13.46 -10.04 6.99
CA LEU A 99 12.09 -10.47 7.18
C LEU A 99 11.58 -10.04 8.56
N GLN A 100 10.53 -9.25 8.56
CA GLN A 100 9.77 -8.93 9.76
C GLN A 100 8.73 -10.02 9.98
N VAL A 101 8.71 -10.59 11.18
CA VAL A 101 7.81 -11.69 11.53
C VAL A 101 7.14 -11.37 12.86
N TRP A 102 5.82 -11.48 12.90
CA TRP A 102 5.03 -11.27 14.09
C TRP A 102 4.06 -12.42 14.30
N ARG A 103 3.84 -12.80 15.56
CA ARG A 103 2.59 -13.46 15.90
C ARG A 103 1.45 -12.47 15.74
N LYS A 104 0.25 -12.94 15.46
CA LYS A 104 -0.96 -12.10 15.33
C LYS A 104 -1.11 -11.07 16.45
N SER A 105 -0.90 -11.51 17.70
CA SER A 105 -0.99 -10.66 18.90
C SER A 105 0.18 -9.69 19.10
N GLN A 106 1.23 -9.80 18.29
CA GLN A 106 2.46 -9.02 18.37
C GLN A 106 2.66 -8.12 17.15
N ILE A 107 1.68 -8.07 16.25
CA ILE A 107 1.70 -7.13 15.11
C ILE A 107 1.70 -5.71 15.69
N PRO A 108 2.61 -4.82 15.23
CA PRO A 108 2.68 -3.47 15.74
C PRO A 108 1.34 -2.74 15.64
N GLU A 109 0.94 -2.08 16.74
CA GLU A 109 -0.35 -1.42 16.85
C GLU A 109 -0.56 -0.37 15.76
N GLN A 110 0.50 0.37 15.39
CA GLN A 110 0.44 1.39 14.34
C GLN A 110 0.06 0.87 12.95
N LEU A 111 0.14 -0.45 12.70
CA LEU A 111 -0.29 -1.04 11.43
C LEU A 111 -1.79 -1.31 11.39
N HIS A 112 -2.49 -1.24 12.54
CA HIS A 112 -3.93 -1.48 12.66
C HIS A 112 -4.42 -2.79 12.00
N TYR A 113 -3.59 -3.84 12.00
CA TYR A 113 -3.81 -5.04 11.19
C TYR A 113 -4.20 -6.29 12.02
N GLY A 114 -3.65 -6.48 13.22
CA GLY A 114 -3.66 -7.77 13.92
C GLY A 114 -4.97 -8.23 14.58
N THR A 115 -6.03 -7.42 14.58
CA THR A 115 -7.26 -7.69 15.35
C THR A 115 -8.32 -8.48 14.56
N ASN A 116 -8.21 -8.57 13.24
CA ASN A 116 -9.24 -9.22 12.42
C ASN A 116 -9.14 -10.76 12.46
N PRO A 117 -10.26 -11.51 12.51
CA PRO A 117 -10.23 -12.98 12.47
C PRO A 117 -9.65 -13.56 11.17
N ARG A 118 -9.57 -12.78 10.08
CA ARG A 118 -8.95 -13.21 8.82
C ARG A 118 -7.41 -13.25 8.89
N ILE A 119 -6.80 -12.57 9.86
CA ILE A 119 -5.35 -12.60 10.04
C ILE A 119 -4.96 -13.93 10.69
N MET A 120 -4.02 -14.65 10.08
CA MET A 120 -3.51 -15.92 10.60
C MET A 120 -2.54 -15.70 11.77
N GLU A 121 -2.16 -16.78 12.43
CA GLU A 121 -1.34 -16.74 13.65
C GLU A 121 0.06 -16.14 13.46
N ILE A 122 0.63 -16.22 12.27
CA ILE A 122 1.92 -15.61 11.94
C ILE A 122 1.77 -14.76 10.69
N VAL A 123 2.32 -13.54 10.76
CA VAL A 123 2.44 -12.60 9.65
C VAL A 123 3.91 -12.34 9.39
N ALA A 124 4.32 -12.40 8.13
CA ALA A 124 5.68 -12.11 7.71
C ALA A 124 5.69 -11.12 6.53
N VAL A 125 6.54 -10.11 6.61
CA VAL A 125 6.69 -9.05 5.61
C VAL A 125 8.17 -8.84 5.37
N ALA A 126 8.60 -8.88 4.11
CA ALA A 126 9.99 -8.58 3.77
C ALA A 126 10.28 -7.09 3.98
N ASP A 127 11.54 -6.75 4.25
CA ASP A 127 11.97 -5.34 4.21
C ASP A 127 11.86 -4.80 2.78
N SER A 128 11.66 -3.48 2.62
CA SER A 128 11.54 -2.86 1.28
C SER A 128 12.75 -3.23 0.39
N GLY A 129 12.44 -3.64 -0.84
CA GLY A 129 13.41 -4.12 -1.83
C GLY A 129 13.81 -5.59 -1.71
N TRP A 130 13.37 -6.28 -0.66
CA TRP A 130 13.42 -7.73 -0.53
C TRP A 130 12.08 -8.36 -0.88
N SER A 131 12.10 -9.64 -1.18
CA SER A 131 10.91 -10.41 -1.48
C SER A 131 10.82 -11.64 -0.60
N ILE A 132 9.60 -12.05 -0.24
CA ILE A 132 9.33 -13.37 0.33
C ILE A 132 8.47 -14.11 -0.67
N GLU A 133 8.96 -15.22 -1.21
CA GLU A 133 8.29 -15.99 -2.25
C GLU A 133 8.88 -17.41 -2.36
N TYR A 134 8.16 -18.33 -2.99
CA TYR A 134 8.65 -19.70 -3.23
C TYR A 134 9.53 -19.80 -4.48
N ARG A 135 10.57 -20.65 -4.44
CA ARG A 135 11.54 -20.81 -5.55
C ARG A 135 10.87 -21.10 -6.89
N ALA A 136 9.92 -22.04 -6.89
CA ALA A 136 9.20 -22.43 -8.10
C ALA A 136 8.50 -21.24 -8.79
N ILE A 137 8.01 -20.25 -8.01
CA ILE A 137 7.39 -19.04 -8.55
C ILE A 137 8.46 -18.09 -9.08
N VAL A 138 9.53 -17.85 -8.31
CA VAL A 138 10.61 -16.92 -8.69
C VAL A 138 11.34 -17.38 -9.95
N GLU A 139 11.57 -18.68 -10.12
CA GLU A 139 12.24 -19.23 -11.30
C GLU A 139 11.42 -19.02 -12.57
N GLN A 140 10.09 -19.13 -12.48
CA GLN A 140 9.17 -18.97 -13.61
C GLN A 140 8.83 -17.51 -13.94
N ASP A 141 8.93 -16.61 -12.95
CA ASP A 141 8.58 -15.20 -13.16
C ASP A 141 9.63 -14.47 -13.99
N LYS A 142 9.30 -14.12 -15.23
CA LYS A 142 10.17 -13.34 -16.11
C LYS A 142 10.17 -11.83 -15.79
N ASN A 143 9.27 -11.38 -14.93
CA ASN A 143 8.88 -9.99 -14.73
C ASN A 143 9.03 -9.55 -13.26
N PHE A 144 10.09 -10.04 -12.60
CA PHE A 144 10.36 -9.85 -11.18
C PHE A 144 11.09 -8.52 -10.88
N ASN A 145 10.46 -7.39 -11.19
CA ASN A 145 11.11 -6.08 -11.18
C ASN A 145 10.51 -5.06 -10.20
N GLY A 146 9.25 -5.22 -9.78
CA GLY A 146 8.67 -4.34 -8.76
C GLY A 146 7.48 -4.95 -8.03
N THR A 147 7.33 -4.62 -6.76
CA THR A 147 6.17 -5.00 -5.93
C THR A 147 5.82 -3.91 -4.92
N HIS A 148 4.72 -4.11 -4.20
CA HIS A 148 4.25 -3.24 -3.13
C HIS A 148 3.55 -4.07 -2.04
N GLY A 149 3.23 -3.46 -0.91
CA GLY A 149 2.67 -4.15 0.27
C GLY A 149 3.63 -4.29 1.45
N TYR A 150 4.76 -3.56 1.41
CA TYR A 150 5.67 -3.41 2.53
C TYR A 150 5.05 -2.56 3.66
N ASP A 151 5.83 -2.33 4.72
CA ASP A 151 5.48 -1.35 5.76
C ASP A 151 5.10 0.01 5.13
N PRO A 152 3.90 0.56 5.45
CA PRO A 152 3.44 1.82 4.89
C PRO A 152 4.30 3.04 5.26
N ALA A 153 5.17 2.93 6.28
CA ALA A 153 6.14 3.97 6.63
C ALA A 153 7.27 4.11 5.59
N ASN A 154 7.45 3.11 4.70
CA ASN A 154 8.45 3.19 3.65
C ASN A 154 7.99 4.18 2.56
N LYS A 155 8.88 5.11 2.18
CA LYS A 155 8.56 6.16 1.21
C LYS A 155 8.19 5.64 -0.18
N ASP A 156 8.68 4.48 -0.56
CA ASP A 156 8.32 3.82 -1.82
C ASP A 156 6.88 3.29 -1.83
N MET A 157 6.24 3.13 -0.67
CA MET A 157 4.81 2.78 -0.54
C MET A 157 3.89 3.98 -0.48
N HIS A 158 4.44 5.18 -0.28
CA HIS A 158 3.64 6.40 -0.29
C HIS A 158 3.05 6.66 -1.68
N THR A 159 1.83 7.18 -1.72
CA THR A 159 1.12 7.50 -2.95
C THR A 159 0.89 9.01 -3.11
N ILE A 160 0.36 9.40 -4.26
CA ILE A 160 0.05 10.80 -4.59
C ILE A 160 -1.31 11.23 -4.04
N PHE A 161 -1.43 12.52 -3.76
CA PHE A 161 -2.71 13.19 -3.55
C PHE A 161 -2.63 14.59 -4.17
N PHE A 162 -3.43 14.82 -5.21
CA PHE A 162 -3.64 16.13 -5.81
C PHE A 162 -5.11 16.47 -5.74
N ALA A 163 -5.43 17.73 -5.47
CA ALA A 163 -6.82 18.17 -5.43
C ALA A 163 -6.96 19.59 -5.97
N CYS A 164 -8.06 19.85 -6.67
CA CYS A 164 -8.42 21.17 -7.18
C CYS A 164 -9.93 21.36 -7.21
N GLY A 165 -10.39 22.61 -7.27
CA GLY A 165 -11.81 22.95 -7.30
C GLY A 165 -12.19 24.12 -6.38
N PRO A 166 -13.49 24.43 -6.26
CA PRO A 166 -13.97 25.53 -5.44
C PRO A 166 -13.64 25.34 -3.94
N ALA A 167 -13.63 24.11 -3.41
CA ALA A 167 -13.36 23.86 -1.99
C ALA A 167 -11.87 23.98 -1.61
N PHE A 168 -10.95 23.66 -2.52
CA PHE A 168 -9.51 23.59 -2.23
C PHE A 168 -8.79 24.94 -2.38
N LYS A 169 -7.77 25.19 -1.55
CA LYS A 169 -6.82 26.31 -1.69
C LYS A 169 -6.00 26.16 -2.97
N LYS A 170 -5.62 27.28 -3.58
CA LYS A 170 -4.73 27.32 -4.76
C LYS A 170 -3.28 27.49 -4.31
N GLY A 171 -2.34 26.82 -4.99
CA GLY A 171 -0.90 26.94 -4.71
C GLY A 171 -0.50 26.44 -3.31
N TYR A 172 -1.31 25.57 -2.71
CA TYR A 172 -1.09 25.07 -1.36
C TYR A 172 -0.51 23.66 -1.39
N VAL A 173 0.55 23.44 -0.60
CA VAL A 173 1.16 22.12 -0.40
C VAL A 173 0.92 21.70 1.04
N HIS A 174 0.24 20.57 1.21
CA HIS A 174 0.03 19.96 2.51
C HIS A 174 1.21 19.02 2.85
N PRO A 175 1.63 18.90 4.12
CA PRO A 175 2.50 17.80 4.55
C PRO A 175 1.89 16.43 4.23
N ALA A 176 2.71 15.37 4.21
CA ALA A 176 2.21 14.00 4.07
C ALA A 176 1.17 13.68 5.16
N PHE A 177 0.18 12.86 4.81
CA PHE A 177 -0.91 12.45 5.67
C PHE A 177 -1.41 11.05 5.29
N GLU A 178 -2.19 10.42 6.16
CA GLU A 178 -2.70 9.07 5.94
C GLU A 178 -3.98 9.06 5.09
N ASN A 179 -4.11 8.07 4.20
CA ASN A 179 -5.24 7.96 3.28
C ASN A 179 -6.61 7.79 3.97
N ILE A 180 -6.63 7.31 5.22
CA ILE A 180 -7.86 7.19 6.04
C ILE A 180 -8.56 8.54 6.24
N HIS A 181 -7.84 9.66 6.13
CA HIS A 181 -8.40 11.00 6.23
C HIS A 181 -9.16 11.45 4.97
N ILE A 182 -9.02 10.75 3.83
CA ILE A 182 -9.66 11.16 2.56
C ILE A 182 -11.19 11.04 2.64
N TYR A 183 -11.72 9.99 3.27
CA TYR A 183 -13.17 9.83 3.44
C TYR A 183 -13.84 11.01 4.17
N PRO A 184 -13.40 11.40 5.39
CA PRO A 184 -14.03 12.53 6.08
C PRO A 184 -13.86 13.86 5.35
N LEU A 185 -12.77 14.05 4.57
CA LEU A 185 -12.63 15.21 3.68
C LEU A 185 -13.72 15.23 2.59
N ILE A 186 -13.94 14.10 1.91
CA ILE A 186 -14.97 14.00 0.86
C ILE A 186 -16.36 14.25 1.47
N ALA A 187 -16.66 13.63 2.62
CA ALA A 187 -17.92 13.84 3.32
C ALA A 187 -18.15 15.33 3.66
N HIS A 188 -17.11 16.01 4.16
CA HIS A 188 -17.17 17.44 4.46
C HIS A 188 -17.45 18.29 3.22
N ILE A 189 -16.75 18.05 2.10
CA ILE A 189 -16.94 18.79 0.84
C ILE A 189 -18.37 18.62 0.30
N LEU A 190 -18.94 17.42 0.48
CA LEU A 190 -20.31 17.09 0.05
C LEU A 190 -21.38 17.51 1.06
N ASN A 191 -21.01 18.13 2.18
CA ASN A 191 -21.91 18.47 3.29
C ASN A 191 -22.72 17.26 3.79
N LEU A 192 -22.02 16.13 3.96
CA LEU A 192 -22.58 14.87 4.48
C LEU A 192 -22.11 14.62 5.91
N ASN A 193 -22.93 13.92 6.67
CA ASN A 193 -22.53 13.36 7.96
C ASN A 193 -21.70 12.09 7.70
N PRO A 194 -20.39 12.05 8.06
CA PRO A 194 -19.59 10.86 7.88
C PRO A 194 -20.05 9.75 8.82
N ALA A 195 -19.94 8.50 8.38
CA ALA A 195 -20.02 7.34 9.26
C ALA A 195 -18.81 7.34 10.24
N PRO A 196 -18.89 6.60 11.36
CA PRO A 196 -17.74 6.41 12.24
C PRO A 196 -16.57 5.78 11.48
N VAL A 197 -15.41 6.46 11.49
CA VAL A 197 -14.17 6.04 10.82
C VAL A 197 -12.97 6.46 11.66
N ASP A 198 -11.80 5.86 11.40
CA ASP A 198 -10.54 6.23 12.04
C ASP A 198 -9.94 7.53 11.48
N GLY A 199 -10.42 7.98 10.31
CA GLY A 199 -9.97 9.19 9.66
C GLY A 199 -10.33 10.47 10.44
N ASN A 200 -9.39 11.39 10.54
CA ASN A 200 -9.58 12.69 11.18
C ASN A 200 -9.58 13.84 10.16
N PHE A 201 -10.70 14.53 10.02
CA PHE A 201 -10.80 15.71 9.13
C PHE A 201 -9.82 16.83 9.52
N ASP A 202 -9.62 17.08 10.82
CA ASP A 202 -8.77 18.17 11.30
C ASP A 202 -7.30 17.98 10.90
N ALA A 203 -6.87 16.73 10.67
CA ALA A 203 -5.52 16.42 10.20
C ALA A 203 -5.22 17.02 8.82
N ILE A 204 -6.25 17.24 8.00
CA ILE A 204 -6.08 17.67 6.61
C ILE A 204 -6.94 18.89 6.21
N ARG A 205 -7.78 19.42 7.11
CA ARG A 205 -8.70 20.54 6.82
C ARG A 205 -8.02 21.80 6.26
N LYS A 206 -6.73 21.98 6.55
CA LYS A 206 -5.95 23.16 6.12
C LYS A 206 -5.81 23.28 4.60
N MET A 207 -6.07 22.22 3.84
CA MET A 207 -6.09 22.27 2.36
C MET A 207 -7.33 22.96 1.77
N LEU A 208 -8.41 23.10 2.55
CA LEU A 208 -9.65 23.75 2.10
C LEU A 208 -9.65 25.27 2.35
N LYS A 209 -10.41 26.00 1.54
CA LYS A 209 -10.69 27.44 1.72
C LYS A 209 -11.62 27.66 2.90
N GLY A 210 -11.53 28.83 3.55
CA GLY A 210 -12.49 29.24 4.58
C GLY A 210 -12.35 28.53 5.93
N ASN A 211 -11.19 27.90 6.19
CA ASN A 211 -10.84 27.18 7.42
C ASN A 211 -9.75 27.86 8.25
#